data_AF-A0A9J6G9Y0-F1
#
_entry.id   AF-A0A9J6G9Y0-F1
#
_cell.length_a   1.000
_cell.length_b   1.000
_cell.length_c   1.000
_cell.angle_alpha   90.00
_cell.angle_beta   90.00
_cell.angle_gamma   90.00
#
_symmetry.space_group_name_H-M   'P 1'
#
loop_
_entity.id
_entity.type
_entity.pdbx_description
1 polymer ?
#
loop_
_entity_poly.entity_id
_entity_poly.type
_entity_poly.pdbx_seq_one_letter_code
_entity_poly.pdbx_strand_id
1 'polypeptide(L)'
;MSSVGLNVVALTSDMGSGNRSLWRELGVVVGRQSRLVNKFPHPSDPTNEIAVIADVPHLAKNLCGHLLRGQTIKLSEHVVKENNLPSGKISLAPVKKLVEDQKTATFKLRPNVPNSGLSC
;
A
#
# COMPACT_ATOMS: atom_id res chain seq x y z
N MET A 1 -5.05 -19.77 22.11
CA MET A 1 -3.67 -19.26 21.92
C MET A 1 -3.06 -18.83 23.25
N SER A 2 -3.73 -17.99 24.04
CA SER A 2 -3.27 -17.66 25.39
C SER A 2 -3.25 -18.86 26.34
N SER A 3 -4.21 -19.79 26.21
CA SER A 3 -4.26 -21.06 26.95
C SER A 3 -3.13 -22.05 26.60
N VAL A 4 -2.40 -21.81 25.51
CA VAL A 4 -1.23 -22.62 25.10
C VAL A 4 0.07 -21.82 25.23
N GLY A 5 0.06 -20.69 25.95
CA GLY A 5 1.25 -19.87 26.23
C GLY A 5 1.75 -19.00 25.08
N LEU A 6 1.00 -18.89 23.97
CA LEU A 6 1.37 -18.05 22.83
C LEU A 6 0.80 -16.64 22.98
N ASN A 7 1.65 -15.63 22.82
CA ASN A 7 1.27 -14.22 22.81
C ASN A 7 1.03 -13.74 21.37
N VAL A 8 -0.20 -13.33 21.06
CA VAL A 8 -0.55 -12.77 19.75
C VAL A 8 -0.36 -11.27 19.81
N VAL A 9 0.62 -10.74 19.06
CA VAL A 9 0.95 -9.31 19.05
C VAL A 9 0.44 -8.58 17.81
N ALA A 10 0.08 -9.32 16.75
CA ALA A 10 -0.41 -8.76 15.51
C ALA A 10 -1.37 -9.69 14.75
N LEU A 11 -2.24 -9.07 13.97
CA LEU A 11 -3.15 -9.69 13.00
C LEU A 11 -2.88 -9.09 11.63
N THR A 12 -2.66 -9.95 10.63
CA THR A 12 -2.54 -9.55 9.23
C THR A 12 -3.74 -10.05 8.43
N SER A 13 -4.40 -9.16 7.69
CA SER A 13 -5.48 -9.53 6.77
C SER A 13 -5.46 -8.69 5.50
N ASP A 14 -6.19 -9.15 4.47
CA ASP A 14 -6.44 -8.31 3.29
C ASP A 14 -7.33 -7.10 3.62
N MET A 15 -7.60 -6.27 2.60
CA MET A 15 -8.44 -5.08 2.71
C MET A 15 -9.85 -5.26 2.12
N GLY A 16 -10.35 -6.51 2.08
CA GLY A 16 -11.71 -6.84 1.70
C GLY A 16 -12.74 -6.10 2.56
N SER A 17 -13.96 -5.94 2.07
CA SER A 17 -15.04 -5.27 2.82
C SER A 17 -15.32 -5.96 4.16
N GLY A 18 -15.31 -7.30 4.20
CA GLY A 18 -15.50 -8.07 5.42
C GLY A 18 -14.43 -7.80 6.47
N ASN A 19 -13.15 -7.88 6.09
CA ASN A 19 -12.03 -7.61 6.99
C ASN A 19 -12.03 -6.16 7.48
N ARG A 20 -12.37 -5.19 6.63
CA ARG A 20 -12.53 -3.79 7.05
C ARG A 20 -13.71 -3.57 8.01
N SER A 21 -14.77 -4.39 7.92
CA SER A 21 -15.86 -4.38 8.90
C SER A 21 -15.37 -4.88 10.25
N LEU A 22 -14.67 -6.00 10.26
CA LEU A 22 -14.05 -6.56 11.46
C LEU A 22 -13.09 -5.55 12.12
N TRP A 23 -12.25 -4.88 11.34
CA TRP A 23 -11.37 -3.83 11.88
C TRP A 23 -12.16 -2.75 12.61
N ARG A 24 -13.27 -2.29 12.04
CA ARG A 24 -14.13 -1.28 12.67
C ARG A 24 -14.74 -1.80 13.98
N GLU A 25 -15.20 -3.05 13.99
CA GLU A 25 -15.74 -3.69 15.20
C GLU A 25 -14.68 -3.81 16.31
N LEU A 26 -13.42 -4.04 15.94
CA LEU A 26 -12.28 -4.04 16.86
C LEU A 26 -11.80 -2.64 17.26
N GLY A 27 -12.46 -1.57 16.80
CA GLY A 27 -12.08 -0.19 17.10
C GLY A 27 -10.88 0.32 16.28
N VAL A 28 -10.46 -0.41 15.25
CA VAL A 28 -9.42 0.03 14.31
C VAL A 28 -10.02 1.03 13.33
N VAL A 29 -9.43 2.23 13.30
CA VAL A 29 -9.89 3.36 12.50
C VAL A 29 -8.86 3.68 11.43
N VAL A 30 -9.24 3.43 10.18
CA VAL A 30 -8.46 3.71 8.97
C VAL A 30 -9.26 4.62 8.05
N GLY A 31 -8.86 5.89 7.96
CA GLY A 31 -9.55 6.91 7.18
C GLY A 31 -8.67 8.12 6.91
N ARG A 32 -8.95 8.85 5.80
CA ARG A 32 -8.14 9.98 5.35
C ARG A 32 -8.17 11.19 6.29
N GLN A 33 -9.26 11.36 7.04
CA GLN A 33 -9.49 12.49 7.95
C GLN A 33 -9.56 12.06 9.42
N SER A 34 -9.37 10.78 9.71
CA SER A 34 -9.43 10.24 11.06
C SER A 34 -8.03 10.09 11.64
N ARG A 35 -7.89 10.19 12.96
CA ARG A 35 -6.68 9.73 13.65
C ARG A 35 -6.51 8.24 13.39
N LEU A 36 -5.33 7.83 12.93
CA LEU A 36 -5.01 6.43 12.71
C LEU A 36 -5.01 5.69 14.05
N VAL A 37 -5.83 4.65 14.15
CA VAL A 37 -5.82 3.70 15.27
C VAL A 37 -5.72 2.32 14.65
N ASN A 38 -4.59 1.65 14.83
CA ASN A 38 -4.31 0.34 14.22
C ASN A 38 -4.08 -0.76 15.26
N LYS A 39 -4.49 -0.54 16.51
CA LYS A 39 -4.33 -1.49 17.59
C LYS A 39 -5.63 -1.61 18.38
N PHE A 40 -5.83 -2.77 19.00
CA PHE A 40 -6.94 -3.05 19.89
C PHE A 40 -6.47 -3.91 21.08
N PRO A 41 -7.13 -3.85 22.24
CA PRO A 41 -6.71 -4.60 23.42
C PRO A 41 -6.85 -6.12 23.20
N HIS A 42 -5.90 -6.89 23.73
CA HIS A 42 -5.96 -8.35 23.67
C HIS A 42 -7.17 -8.86 24.48
N PRO A 43 -8.01 -9.76 23.93
CA PRO A 43 -9.31 -10.12 24.52
C PRO A 43 -9.20 -10.81 25.89
N SER A 44 -8.06 -11.42 26.20
CA SER A 44 -7.80 -12.07 27.50
C SER A 44 -6.94 -11.23 28.46
N ASP A 45 -6.31 -10.16 27.98
CA ASP A 45 -5.42 -9.32 28.78
C ASP A 45 -5.41 -7.89 28.22
N PRO A 46 -6.22 -6.98 28.78
CA PRO A 46 -6.32 -5.60 28.31
C PRO A 46 -5.05 -4.77 28.43
N THR A 47 -4.03 -5.24 29.17
CA THR A 47 -2.73 -4.55 29.27
C THR A 47 -1.86 -4.75 28.02
N ASN A 48 -2.19 -5.77 27.22
CA ASN A 48 -1.55 -6.07 25.95
C ASN A 48 -2.40 -5.59 24.77
N GLU A 49 -1.74 -5.20 23.68
CA GLU A 49 -2.39 -4.75 22.46
C GLU A 49 -2.04 -5.64 21.28
N ILE A 50 -2.99 -5.80 20.35
CA ILE A 50 -2.79 -6.49 19.08
C ILE A 50 -2.82 -5.46 17.96
N ALA A 51 -1.75 -5.40 17.16
CA ALA A 51 -1.69 -4.54 15.99
C ALA A 51 -2.37 -5.17 14.77
N VAL A 52 -3.14 -4.39 14.03
CA VAL A 52 -3.69 -4.79 12.73
C VAL A 52 -2.80 -4.26 11.61
N ILE A 53 -2.37 -5.15 10.73
CA ILE A 53 -1.50 -4.86 9.60
C ILE A 53 -2.22 -5.31 8.32
N ALA A 54 -2.28 -4.44 7.33
CA ALA A 54 -2.81 -4.80 6.02
C ALA A 54 -1.79 -5.65 5.25
N ASP A 55 -2.28 -6.62 4.49
CA ASP A 55 -1.41 -7.47 3.67
C ASP A 55 -0.65 -6.68 2.59
N VAL A 56 0.69 -6.71 2.67
CA VAL A 56 1.61 -5.88 1.89
C VAL A 56 1.53 -6.19 0.38
N PRO A 57 1.60 -7.45 -0.07
CA PRO A 57 1.31 -7.81 -1.46
C PRO A 57 0.03 -7.21 -2.02
N HIS A 58 -1.08 -7.28 -1.28
CA HIS A 58 -2.37 -6.73 -1.73
C HIS A 58 -2.35 -5.20 -1.82
N LEU A 59 -1.66 -4.52 -0.88
CA LEU A 59 -1.44 -3.07 -0.96
C LEU A 59 -0.68 -2.69 -2.23
N ALA A 60 0.44 -3.38 -2.50
CA ALA A 60 1.26 -3.11 -3.68
C ALA A 60 0.47 -3.33 -4.97
N LYS A 61 -0.30 -4.43 -5.05
CA LYS A 61 -1.16 -4.72 -6.20
C LYS A 61 -2.25 -3.66 -6.39
N ASN A 62 -2.88 -3.19 -5.31
CA ASN A 62 -3.88 -2.12 -5.37
C ASN A 62 -3.27 -0.79 -5.86
N LEU A 63 -2.08 -0.44 -5.39
CA LEU A 63 -1.33 0.75 -5.81
C LEU A 63 -1.02 0.70 -7.30
N CYS A 64 -0.45 -0.43 -7.75
CA CYS A 64 -0.23 -0.75 -9.15
C CYS A 64 -1.51 -0.61 -9.98
N GLY A 65 -2.60 -1.24 -9.55
CA GLY A 65 -3.89 -1.23 -10.24
C GLY A 65 -4.47 0.17 -10.39
N HIS A 66 -4.32 1.05 -9.38
CA HIS A 66 -4.72 2.46 -9.48
C HIS A 66 -3.97 3.17 -10.61
N LEU A 67 -2.65 3.00 -10.65
CA LEU A 67 -1.78 3.59 -11.66
C LEU A 67 -2.09 3.06 -13.06
N LEU A 68 -2.30 1.74 -13.21
CA LEU A 68 -2.64 1.09 -14.48
C LEU A 68 -3.99 1.56 -15.04
N ARG A 69 -4.96 1.85 -14.18
CA ARG A 69 -6.26 2.45 -14.54
C ARG A 69 -6.17 3.94 -14.91
N GLY A 70 -4.97 4.51 -14.96
CA GLY A 70 -4.75 5.91 -15.30
C GLY A 70 -5.04 6.90 -14.17
N GLN A 71 -5.29 6.42 -12.95
CA GLN A 71 -5.46 7.29 -11.80
C GLN A 71 -4.12 7.88 -11.37
N THR A 72 -4.17 9.04 -10.73
CA THR A 72 -2.96 9.75 -10.28
C THR A 72 -2.93 9.89 -8.78
N ILE A 73 -1.75 9.68 -8.20
CA ILE A 73 -1.55 9.81 -6.76
C ILE A 73 -0.90 11.17 -6.50
N LYS A 74 -1.44 11.91 -5.53
CA LYS A 74 -0.91 13.21 -5.13
C LYS A 74 -0.15 13.07 -3.82
N LEU A 75 1.13 13.40 -3.85
CA LEU A 75 1.97 13.55 -2.67
C LEU A 75 1.70 14.90 -2.00
N SER A 76 1.98 14.98 -0.70
CA SER A 76 1.94 16.26 0.03
C SER A 76 3.10 17.17 -0.40
N GLU A 77 2.91 18.47 -0.31
CA GLU A 77 3.95 19.45 -0.65
C GLU A 77 5.18 19.31 0.25
N HIS A 78 4.99 18.91 1.51
CA HIS A 78 6.06 18.62 2.44
C HIS A 78 6.99 17.54 1.89
N VAL A 79 6.43 16.39 1.50
CA VAL A 79 7.21 15.25 0.95
C VAL A 79 7.95 15.65 -0.32
N VAL A 80 7.30 16.43 -1.19
CA VAL A 80 7.92 16.92 -2.43
C VAL A 80 9.13 17.80 -2.14
N LYS A 81 9.00 18.76 -1.22
CA LYS A 81 10.08 19.68 -0.84
C LYS A 81 11.22 18.95 -0.14
N GLU A 82 10.90 18.11 0.85
CA GLU A 82 11.87 17.36 1.63
C GLU A 82 12.74 16.43 0.78
N ASN A 83 12.15 15.83 -0.25
CA ASN A 83 12.84 14.87 -1.12
C ASN A 83 13.30 15.50 -2.46
N ASN A 84 13.18 16.82 -2.61
CA ASN A 84 13.51 17.56 -3.85
C ASN A 84 12.89 16.93 -5.12
N LEU A 85 11.62 16.52 -5.02
CA LEU A 85 10.94 15.84 -6.12
C LEU A 85 10.46 16.84 -7.18
N PRO A 86 10.54 16.49 -8.48
CA PRO A 86 10.15 17.39 -9.57
C PRO A 86 8.63 17.64 -9.64
N SER A 87 7.82 16.77 -9.06
CA SER A 87 6.36 16.92 -9.01
C SER A 87 5.76 16.09 -7.88
N GLY A 88 4.66 16.57 -7.31
CA GLY A 88 3.83 15.80 -6.38
C GLY A 88 2.83 14.87 -7.07
N LYS A 89 2.76 14.85 -8.41
CA LYS A 89 1.82 14.02 -9.17
C LYS A 89 2.52 12.75 -9.67
N ILE A 90 2.12 11.60 -9.13
CA ILE A 90 2.61 10.29 -9.56
C ILE A 90 1.65 9.72 -10.61
N SER A 91 2.21 9.26 -11.73
CA SER A 91 1.50 8.62 -12.84
C SER A 91 2.40 7.66 -13.60
N LEU A 92 1.83 6.83 -14.48
CA LEU A 92 2.60 5.95 -15.37
C LEU A 92 3.14 6.63 -16.63
N ALA A 93 2.87 7.93 -16.84
CA ALA A 93 3.30 8.61 -18.08
C ALA A 93 4.82 8.54 -18.32
N PRO A 94 5.69 8.78 -17.32
CA PRO A 94 7.15 8.65 -17.50
C PRO A 94 7.56 7.22 -17.85
N VAL A 95 6.91 6.22 -17.25
CA VAL A 95 7.22 4.80 -17.50
C VAL A 95 6.76 4.38 -18.90
N LYS A 96 5.58 4.83 -19.35
CA LYS A 96 5.10 4.57 -20.72
C LYS A 96 6.03 5.21 -21.75
N LYS A 97 6.47 6.44 -21.52
CA LYS A 97 7.44 7.12 -22.39
C LYS A 97 8.75 6.32 -22.47
N LEU A 98 9.28 5.88 -21.32
CA LEU A 98 10.48 5.04 -21.27
C LEU A 98 10.33 3.74 -22.08
N VAL A 99 9.16 3.07 -22.00
CA VAL A 99 8.90 1.85 -22.77
C VAL A 99 8.90 2.14 -24.27
N GLU A 100 8.27 3.23 -24.72
CA GLU A 100 8.30 3.64 -26.13
C GLU A 100 9.72 3.99 -26.59
N ASP A 101 10.45 4.80 -25.82
CA ASP A 101 11.82 5.23 -26.13
C ASP A 101 12.79 4.02 -26.23
N GLN A 102 12.55 2.97 -25.45
CA GLN A 102 13.35 1.75 -25.45
C GLN A 102 12.99 0.73 -26.54
N LYS A 103 11.91 0.92 -27.32
CA LYS A 103 11.54 0.00 -28.41
C LYS A 103 12.56 0.00 -29.55
N THR A 104 13.11 1.16 -29.86
CA THR A 104 14.07 1.37 -30.96
C THR A 104 15.52 1.43 -30.47
N ALA A 105 15.75 1.38 -29.15
CA ALA A 105 17.06 1.51 -28.57
C ALA A 105 17.82 0.18 -28.59
N THR A 106 19.05 0.19 -29.11
CA THR A 106 19.98 -0.95 -29.05
C THR A 106 20.33 -1.30 -27.59
N PHE A 107 20.48 -0.30 -26.73
CA PHE A 107 20.74 -0.48 -25.30
C PHE A 107 19.53 -0.04 -24.48
N LYS A 108 18.97 -0.99 -23.75
CA LYS A 108 17.78 -0.79 -22.92
C LYS A 108 18.20 -0.39 -21.50
N LEU A 109 17.73 0.77 -21.03
CA LEU A 109 17.92 1.20 -19.64
C LEU A 109 17.28 0.22 -18.65
N ARG A 110 16.10 -0.30 -18.99
CA ARG A 110 15.40 -1.30 -18.18
C ARG A 110 14.89 -2.45 -19.06
N PRO A 111 15.64 -3.54 -19.21
CA PRO A 111 15.31 -4.64 -20.13
C PRO A 111 14.14 -5.52 -19.65
N ASN A 112 13.87 -5.58 -18.34
CA ASN A 112 12.83 -6.44 -17.75
C ASN A 112 11.41 -5.85 -17.83
N VAL A 113 11.22 -4.67 -18.41
CA VAL A 113 9.87 -4.11 -18.60
C VAL A 113 9.26 -4.76 -19.86
N PRO A 114 8.12 -5.48 -19.76
CA PRO A 114 7.56 -6.19 -20.90
C PRO A 114 7.14 -5.24 -22.03
N ASN A 115 7.42 -5.63 -23.27
CA ASN A 115 6.93 -4.91 -24.46
C ASN A 115 5.39 -4.99 -24.60
N SER A 116 4.75 -5.95 -23.92
CA SER A 116 3.30 -6.18 -23.91
C SER A 116 2.52 -5.20 -23.02
N GLY A 117 3.21 -4.29 -22.34
CA GLY A 117 2.62 -3.29 -21.46
C GLY A 117 3.00 -3.48 -20.00
N LEU A 118 2.58 -2.52 -19.17
CA LEU A 118 2.76 -2.59 -17.73
C LEU A 118 1.66 -3.48 -17.15
N SER A 119 2.04 -4.53 -16.43
CA SER A 119 1.12 -5.37 -15.67
C SER A 119 1.56 -5.52 -14.22
N CYS A 120 0.57 -5.62 -13.35
CA CYS A 120 0.63 -6.09 -11.98
C CYS A 120 -0.63 -6.97 -11.77
#